data_AF-A0A838S5S7-F1
#
_entry.id   AF-A0A838S5S7-F1
#
_cell.length_a   1.000
_cell.length_b   1.000
_cell.length_c   1.000
_cell.angle_alpha   90.00
_cell.angle_beta   90.00
_cell.angle_gamma   90.00
#
_symmetry.space_group_name_H-M   'P 1'
#
loop_
_entity.id
_entity.type
_entity.pdbx_description
1 polymer ?
#
loop_
_entity_poly.entity_id
_entity_poly.type
_entity_poly.pdbx_seq_one_letter_code
_entity_poly.pdbx_strand_id
1 'polypeptide(L)' 'GRRGVAFVRYDSLVQDDRGVWTAPDGTKVAWFLDPDGNNLSVVQFA' A
#
# COMPACT_ATOMS: atom_id res chain seq x y z
N GLY A 1 11.00 10.65 16.62
CA GLY A 1 9.93 10.36 15.64
C GLY A 1 10.05 8.92 15.19
N ARG A 2 8.95 8.17 15.17
CA ARG A 2 8.89 6.78 14.67
C ARG A 2 9.10 6.83 13.15
N ARG A 3 10.18 6.24 12.64
CA ARG A 3 10.51 6.23 11.20
C ARG A 3 10.03 4.90 10.63
N GLY A 4 8.95 4.94 9.87
CA GLY A 4 8.38 3.77 9.19
C GLY A 4 6.85 3.84 9.16
N VAL A 5 6.28 3.62 7.98
CA VAL A 5 4.84 3.39 7.79
C VAL A 5 4.64 1.89 7.52
N ALA A 6 3.65 1.29 8.18
CA ALA A 6 3.25 -0.08 7.88
C ALA A 6 2.21 -0.04 6.76
N PHE A 7 2.38 -0.88 5.74
CA PHE A 7 1.40 -0.94 4.66
C PHE A 7 0.16 -1.72 5.09
N VAL A 8 -1.01 -1.17 4.77
CA VAL A 8 -2.32 -1.77 5.03
C VAL A 8 -2.50 -2.98 4.10
N ARG A 9 -3.02 -4.07 4.66
CA ARG A 9 -3.40 -5.27 3.90
C ARG A 9 -4.91 -5.40 3.81
N TYR A 10 -5.40 -5.74 2.63
CA TYR A 10 -6.80 -6.01 2.34
C TYR A 10 -6.96 -7.45 1.89
N ASP A 11 -7.75 -8.24 2.61
CA ASP A 11 -7.91 -9.68 2.34
C ASP A 11 -8.48 -9.97 0.94
N SER A 12 -9.19 -9.01 0.34
CA SER A 12 -9.72 -9.10 -1.02
C SER A 12 -8.68 -8.84 -2.11
N LEU A 13 -7.47 -8.38 -1.76
CA LEU A 13 -6.40 -8.04 -2.69
C LEU A 13 -5.14 -8.88 -2.39
N VAL A 14 -4.64 -9.59 -3.39
CA VAL A 14 -3.37 -10.33 -3.25
C VAL A 14 -2.22 -9.33 -3.23
N GLN A 15 -1.67 -9.09 -2.05
CA GLN A 15 -0.52 -8.22 -1.82
C GLN A 15 0.74 -9.04 -1.57
N ASP A 16 1.88 -8.55 -2.03
CA ASP A 16 3.18 -9.18 -1.79
C ASP A 16 3.63 -9.08 -0.32
N ASP A 17 4.79 -9.63 0.00
CA ASP A 17 5.36 -9.60 1.36
C ASP A 17 5.58 -8.18 1.89
N ARG A 18 5.72 -7.19 1.00
CA ARG A 18 5.85 -5.78 1.36
C ARG A 18 4.51 -5.09 1.50
N GLY A 19 3.38 -5.74 1.19
CA GLY A 19 2.06 -5.14 1.20
C GLY A 19 1.73 -4.37 -0.08
N VAL A 20 2.42 -4.63 -1.19
CA VAL A 20 2.13 -4.00 -2.48
C VAL A 20 1.15 -4.87 -3.27
N TRP A 21 0.06 -4.27 -3.73
CA TRP A 21 -0.84 -4.89 -4.70
C TRP A 21 -0.37 -4.57 -6.12
N THR A 22 -0.42 -5.55 -7.02
CA THR A 22 -0.13 -5.36 -8.44
C THR A 22 -1.42 -5.59 -9.26
N ALA A 23 -1.82 -4.58 -10.01
CA ALA A 23 -2.96 -4.64 -10.92
C ALA A 23 -2.62 -5.46 -12.18
N PRO A 24 -3.64 -5.95 -12.93
CA PRO A 24 -3.41 -6.70 -14.16
C PRO A 24 -2.63 -5.95 -15.24
N ASP A 25 -2.70 -4.61 -15.26
CA ASP A 25 -1.97 -3.74 -16.19
C ASP A 25 -0.51 -3.49 -15.77
N GLY A 26 -0.06 -4.03 -14.64
CA GLY A 26 1.27 -3.85 -14.09
C GLY A 26 1.41 -2.72 -13.07
N THR A 27 0.39 -1.86 -12.91
CA THR A 27 0.38 -0.78 -11.91
C THR A 27 0.53 -1.35 -10.51
N LYS A 28 1.32 -0.68 -9.66
CA LYS A 28 1.56 -1.09 -8.27
C LYS A 28 1.01 -0.06 -7.31
N VAL A 29 0.34 -0.52 -6.26
CA VAL A 29 -0.26 0.33 -5.24
C VAL A 29 0.10 -0.19 -3.85
N ALA A 30 0.46 0.75 -2.96
CA ALA A 30 0.65 0.48 -1.55
C ALA A 30 -0.12 1.51 -0.72
N TRP A 31 -0.84 1.05 0.30
CA TRP A 31 -1.63 1.89 1.20
C TRP A 31 -0.98 1.96 2.58
N PHE A 32 -1.09 3.09 3.26
CA PHE A 32 -0.62 3.28 4.62
C PHE A 32 -1.44 4.33 5.36
N LEU A 33 -1.47 4.23 6.69
CA LEU A 33 -2.10 5.24 7.53
C LEU A 33 -1.08 6.32 7.91
N ASP A 34 -1.49 7.58 7.78
CA ASP A 34 -0.77 8.70 8.40
C ASP A 34 -1.04 8.73 9.93
N PRO A 35 -0.32 9.60 10.70
CA PRO A 35 -0.54 9.70 12.13
C PRO A 35 -1.94 10.10 12.57
N ASP A 36 -2.72 10.72 11.68
CA ASP A 36 -4.10 11.16 11.92
C ASP A 36 -5.12 10.07 11.55
N GLY A 37 -4.66 8.94 10.99
CA GLY A 37 -5.48 7.81 10.60
C GLY A 37 -6.04 7.90 9.17
N ASN A 38 -5.58 8.85 8.35
CA ASN A 38 -5.98 8.93 6.95
C ASN A 38 -5.34 7.80 6.15
N ASN A 39 -6.13 7.15 5.30
CA ASN A 39 -5.67 6.09 4.42
C ASN A 39 -5.14 6.66 3.10
N LEU A 40 -3.81 6.72 2.98
CA LEU A 40 -3.10 7.27 1.82
C LEU A 40 -2.50 6.14 0.99
N SER A 41 -2.19 6.42 -0.28
CA SER A 41 -1.56 5.44 -1.17
C SER A 41 -0.43 6.04 -2.01
N VAL A 42 0.58 5.21 -2.31
CA VAL A 42 1.57 5.46 -3.37
C VAL A 42 1.24 4.59 -4.56
N VAL A 43 1.26 5.18 -5.76
CA VAL A 43 1.00 4.48 -7.03
C VAL A 43 2.24 4.57 -7.91
N GLN A 44 2.68 3.42 -8.43
CA GLN A 44 3.65 3.34 -9.53
C GLN A 44 2.89 2.84 -10.77
N PHE A 45 2.72 3.73 -11.74
CA PHE A 45 2.19 3.35 -13.06
C PHE A 45 3.20 2.48 -13.80
N ALA A 46 2.69 1.57 -14.64
CA ALA A 46 3.50 0.71 -15.49
C ALA A 46 4.33 1.51 -16.52
#